data_AF-A0A0G0Q8F0-F1
#
_entry.id   AF-A0A0G0Q8F0-F1
#
_cell.length_a   1.000
_cell.length_b   1.000
_cell.length_c   1.000
_cell.angle_alpha   90.00
_cell.angle_beta   90.00
_cell.angle_gamma   90.00
#
_symmetry.space_group_name_H-M   'P 1'
#
loop_
_entity.id
_entity.type
_entity.pdbx_description
1 polymer ?
#
loop_
_entity_poly.entity_id
_entity_poly.type
_entity_poly.pdbx_seq_one_letter_code
_entity_poly.pdbx_strand_id
1 'polypeptide(L)'
;MILNLLIKPVYAETIGCGGGLGPFADLICKNGSGANVGGAFNTLISNVIALLTFVAALWFLFQFLSAGFSWLGAGGDKAAVQAAQSKITNALIGLIIVVITWTLVGIIGKFLGINILNPGGFINSFDITK
;
A
#
# COMPACT_ATOMS: atom_id res chain seq x y z
N MET A 1 -32.86 -34.30 10.91
CA MET A 1 -31.82 -33.42 11.48
C MET A 1 -30.37 -33.89 11.19
N ILE A 2 -30.15 -34.89 10.32
CA ILE A 2 -28.80 -35.46 10.05
C ILE A 2 -28.29 -35.11 8.63
N LEU A 3 -29.16 -34.56 7.77
CA LEU A 3 -28.86 -34.35 6.34
C LEU A 3 -28.08 -33.06 6.04
N ASN A 4 -27.87 -32.17 7.02
CA ASN A 4 -27.24 -30.85 6.82
C ASN A 4 -25.74 -30.82 7.15
N LEU A 5 -25.12 -31.98 7.41
CA LEU A 5 -23.70 -32.12 7.82
C LEU A 5 -22.77 -32.61 6.70
N LEU A 6 -23.31 -33.00 5.54
CA LEU A 6 -22.54 -33.44 4.37
C LEU A 6 -22.46 -32.40 3.25
N ILE A 7 -23.23 -31.33 3.32
CA ILE A 7 -23.03 -30.13 2.49
C ILE A 7 -22.18 -29.17 3.30
N LYS A 8 -20.97 -29.61 3.68
CA LYS A 8 -19.97 -28.59 4.00
C LYS A 8 -19.83 -27.77 2.73
N PRO A 9 -19.97 -26.46 2.83
CA PRO A 9 -19.86 -25.61 1.68
C PRO A 9 -18.56 -25.91 0.92
N VAL A 10 -18.68 -26.49 -0.28
CA VAL A 10 -17.64 -26.49 -1.32
C VAL A 10 -17.48 -25.05 -1.86
N TYR A 11 -17.56 -24.04 -0.98
CA TYR A 11 -17.34 -22.63 -1.25
C TYR A 11 -16.12 -22.09 -0.48
N ALA A 12 -15.23 -22.98 -0.02
CA ALA A 12 -13.85 -22.62 0.34
C ALA A 12 -12.84 -23.05 -0.75
N GLU A 13 -13.31 -23.50 -1.91
CA GLU A 13 -12.49 -23.81 -3.08
C GLU A 13 -12.85 -22.89 -4.26
N THR A 14 -13.15 -21.64 -3.97
CA THR A 14 -12.77 -20.57 -4.88
C THR A 14 -11.26 -20.62 -5.07
N ILE A 15 -10.76 -20.00 -6.13
CA ILE A 15 -9.38 -20.07 -6.66
C ILE A 15 -8.26 -19.73 -5.64
N GLY A 16 -8.56 -19.45 -4.37
CA GLY A 16 -7.60 -19.19 -3.31
C GLY A 16 -7.99 -19.84 -1.98
N CYS A 17 -6.95 -20.27 -1.23
CA CYS A 17 -7.00 -20.77 0.15
C CYS A 17 -7.54 -22.19 0.37
N GLY A 18 -7.65 -23.02 -0.67
CA GLY A 18 -8.02 -24.44 -0.52
C GLY A 18 -7.67 -25.33 -1.72
N GLY A 19 -7.71 -24.78 -2.95
CA GLY A 19 -7.55 -25.54 -4.19
C GLY A 19 -6.11 -25.90 -4.64
N GLY A 20 -5.22 -26.32 -3.74
CA GLY A 20 -3.95 -26.98 -4.16
C GLY A 20 -2.64 -26.18 -4.06
N LEU A 21 -2.62 -24.99 -3.44
CA LEU A 21 -1.38 -24.22 -3.18
C LEU A 21 -0.54 -24.74 -2.00
N GLY A 22 -0.90 -25.88 -1.41
CA GLY A 22 -0.14 -26.50 -0.32
C GLY A 22 -0.02 -25.62 0.94
N PRO A 23 0.95 -25.90 1.83
CA PRO A 23 1.12 -25.20 3.10
C PRO A 23 1.33 -23.69 3.00
N PHE A 24 1.71 -23.19 1.83
CA PHE A 24 1.89 -21.77 1.56
C PHE A 24 0.57 -21.01 1.52
N ALA A 25 -0.54 -21.70 1.25
CA ALA A 25 -1.88 -21.10 1.26
C ALA A 25 -2.27 -20.59 2.67
N ASP A 26 -1.94 -21.33 3.74
CA ASP A 26 -2.32 -20.94 5.11
C ASP A 26 -1.61 -19.64 5.56
N LEU A 27 -0.35 -19.44 5.17
CA LEU A 27 0.40 -18.21 5.48
C LEU A 27 -0.20 -16.97 4.80
N ILE A 28 -0.72 -17.14 3.60
CA ILE A 28 -1.29 -16.05 2.80
C ILE A 28 -2.72 -15.74 3.25
N CYS A 29 -3.49 -16.75 3.64
CA CYS A 29 -4.93 -16.63 3.90
C CYS A 29 -5.26 -16.34 5.37
N LYS A 30 -4.41 -16.76 6.31
CA LYS A 30 -4.54 -16.44 7.74
C LYS A 30 -4.24 -14.97 8.07
N ASN A 31 -3.60 -14.24 7.15
CA ASN A 31 -3.27 -12.81 7.31
C ASN A 31 -4.28 -11.86 6.64
N GLY A 32 -5.54 -12.30 6.48
CA GLY A 32 -6.64 -11.40 6.12
C GLY A 32 -7.06 -11.45 4.65
N SER A 33 -7.48 -12.61 4.18
CA SER A 33 -8.24 -12.69 2.93
C SER A 33 -9.34 -13.72 3.07
N GLY A 34 -10.58 -13.23 3.19
CA GLY A 34 -11.74 -14.06 2.94
C GLY A 34 -11.63 -14.64 1.54
N ALA A 35 -11.48 -15.96 1.46
CA ALA A 35 -11.76 -16.87 0.35
C ALA A 35 -11.18 -16.61 -1.06
N ASN A 36 -10.52 -15.49 -1.39
CA ASN A 36 -10.29 -15.12 -2.80
C ASN A 36 -8.84 -14.67 -3.05
N VAL A 37 -8.21 -15.13 -4.15
CA VAL A 37 -6.84 -14.72 -4.58
C VAL A 37 -6.71 -13.20 -4.72
N GLY A 38 -7.79 -12.53 -5.11
CA GLY A 38 -7.83 -11.06 -5.19
C GLY A 38 -7.65 -10.37 -3.84
N GLY A 39 -8.10 -10.99 -2.74
CA GLY A 39 -7.86 -10.50 -1.38
C GLY A 39 -6.40 -10.67 -0.98
N ALA A 40 -5.81 -11.83 -1.27
CA ALA A 40 -4.42 -12.14 -0.92
C ALA A 40 -3.44 -11.18 -1.60
N PHE A 41 -3.66 -10.92 -2.89
CA PHE A 41 -2.87 -9.97 -3.66
C PHE A 41 -3.03 -8.53 -3.15
N ASN A 42 -4.25 -8.14 -2.76
CA ASN A 42 -4.49 -6.84 -2.15
C ASN A 42 -3.71 -6.67 -0.84
N THR A 43 -3.77 -7.64 0.08
CA THR A 43 -3.06 -7.58 1.36
C THR A 43 -1.54 -7.53 1.16
N LEU A 44 -1.00 -8.28 0.19
CA LEU A 44 0.42 -8.27 -0.12
C LEU A 44 0.87 -6.89 -0.62
N ILE A 45 0.16 -6.32 -1.60
CA ILE A 45 0.46 -4.98 -2.13
C ILE A 45 0.30 -3.92 -1.04
N SER A 46 -0.78 -3.98 -0.26
CA SER A 46 -1.05 -3.03 0.82
C SER A 46 0.08 -3.03 1.85
N ASN A 47 0.55 -4.22 2.26
CA ASN A 47 1.67 -4.36 3.18
C ASN A 47 3.00 -3.84 2.59
N VAL A 48 3.27 -4.10 1.31
CA VAL A 48 4.48 -3.59 0.63
C VAL A 48 4.45 -2.06 0.55
N ILE A 49 3.33 -1.47 0.14
CA ILE A 49 3.17 -0.01 0.07
C ILE A 49 3.27 0.61 1.47
N ALA A 50 2.68 -0.01 2.49
CA ALA A 50 2.79 0.45 3.87
C ALA A 50 4.24 0.43 4.36
N LEU A 51 4.99 -0.65 4.10
CA LEU A 51 6.40 -0.76 4.44
C LEU A 51 7.25 0.30 3.72
N LEU A 52 7.06 0.47 2.42
CA LEU A 52 7.76 1.47 1.62
C LEU A 52 7.48 2.89 2.11
N THR A 53 6.22 3.19 2.42
CA THR A 53 5.81 4.51 2.92
C THR A 53 6.43 4.78 4.29
N PHE A 54 6.49 3.79 5.17
CA PHE A 54 7.13 3.91 6.48
C PHE A 54 8.63 4.19 6.37
N VAL A 55 9.34 3.45 5.52
CA VAL A 55 10.78 3.68 5.26
C VAL A 55 11.01 5.05 4.62
N ALA A 56 10.18 5.45 3.66
CA ALA A 56 10.26 6.76 3.02
C ALA A 56 10.05 7.91 4.01
N ALA A 57 9.09 7.78 4.94
CA ALA A 57 8.83 8.78 5.98
C ALA A 57 10.02 8.95 6.93
N LEU A 58 10.64 7.84 7.36
CA LEU A 58 11.85 7.89 8.18
C LEU A 58 13.02 8.55 7.43
N TRP A 59 13.25 8.17 6.17
CA TRP A 59 14.30 8.76 5.35
C TRP A 59 14.11 10.26 5.14
N PHE A 60 12.86 10.67 4.85
CA PHE A 60 12.48 12.06 4.70
C PHE A 60 12.79 12.88 5.96
N LEU A 61 12.48 12.35 7.15
CA LEU A 61 12.77 13.00 8.44
C LEU A 61 14.27 13.30 8.59
N PHE A 62 15.15 12.32 8.34
CA PHE A 62 16.59 12.54 8.42
C PHE A 62 17.07 13.59 7.42
N GLN A 63 16.58 13.56 6.19
CA GLN A 63 16.95 14.54 5.17
C GLN A 63 16.45 15.94 5.54
N PHE A 64 15.26 16.06 6.09
CA PHE A 64 14.68 17.34 6.51
C PHE A 64 15.46 17.98 7.66
N LEU A 65 15.80 17.20 8.69
CA LEU A 65 16.61 17.68 9.81
C LEU A 65 18.00 18.13 9.34
N SER A 66 18.67 17.32 8.51
CA SER A 66 20.01 17.67 8.01
C SER A 66 20.01 18.94 7.16
N ALA A 67 18.96 19.16 6.36
CA ALA A 67 18.76 20.40 5.60
C ALA A 67 18.57 21.62 6.53
N GLY A 68 17.77 21.47 7.59
CA GLY A 68 17.57 22.51 8.60
C GLY A 68 18.87 22.91 9.32
N PHE A 69 19.65 21.93 9.78
CA PHE A 69 20.95 22.20 10.40
C PHE A 69 21.94 22.86 9.44
N SER A 70 21.95 22.44 8.16
CA SER A 70 22.78 23.07 7.13
C SER A 70 22.39 24.53 6.88
N TRP A 71 21.13 24.91 7.06
CA TRP A 71 20.68 26.29 6.90
C TRP A 71 21.03 27.15 8.11
N LEU A 72 20.87 26.62 9.32
CA LEU A 72 21.26 27.29 10.56
C LEU A 72 22.78 27.51 10.65
N GLY A 73 23.57 26.53 10.20
CA GLY A 73 25.04 26.61 10.21
C GLY A 73 25.65 27.51 9.14
N ALA A 74 24.87 27.99 8.16
CA ALA A 74 25.37 28.79 7.04
C ALA A 74 25.85 30.20 7.46
N GLY A 75 25.46 30.68 8.64
CA GLY A 75 26.15 31.76 9.38
C GLY A 75 26.33 33.13 8.71
N GLY A 76 25.82 33.35 7.49
CA GLY A 76 25.99 34.58 6.72
C GLY A 76 26.74 34.44 5.39
N ASP A 77 27.31 33.27 5.07
CA ASP A 77 27.88 33.00 3.74
C ASP A 77 26.76 32.79 2.71
N LYS A 78 26.65 33.70 1.74
CA LYS A 78 25.63 33.65 0.68
C LYS A 78 25.66 32.34 -0.11
N ALA A 79 26.84 31.76 -0.35
CA ALA A 79 26.96 30.51 -1.10
C ALA A 79 26.37 29.34 -0.31
N ALA A 80 26.73 29.22 0.97
CA ALA A 80 26.19 28.22 1.87
C ALA A 80 24.66 28.38 2.08
N VAL A 81 24.16 29.62 2.20
CA VAL A 81 22.72 29.90 2.34
C VAL A 81 21.95 29.48 1.09
N GLN A 82 22.45 29.78 -0.11
CA GLN A 82 21.80 29.35 -1.36
C GLN A 82 21.78 27.82 -1.47
N ALA A 83 22.88 27.14 -1.17
CA ALA A 83 22.93 25.68 -1.19
C ALA A 83 21.96 25.04 -0.19
N ALA A 84 21.85 25.61 1.01
CA ALA A 84 20.91 25.16 2.02
C ALA A 84 19.44 25.42 1.62
N GLN A 85 19.15 26.57 1.02
CA GLN A 85 17.83 26.87 0.47
C GLN A 85 17.43 25.86 -0.61
N SER A 86 18.32 25.57 -1.57
CA SER A 86 18.05 24.56 -2.59
C SER A 86 17.78 23.18 -1.99
N LYS A 87 18.52 22.77 -0.95
CA LYS A 87 18.24 21.52 -0.22
C LYS A 87 16.86 21.51 0.44
N ILE A 88 16.48 22.61 1.10
CA ILE A 88 15.16 22.75 1.72
C ILE A 88 14.05 22.68 0.67
N THR A 89 14.19 23.42 -0.44
CA THR A 89 13.21 23.43 -1.53
C THR A 89 13.05 22.03 -2.14
N ASN A 90 14.16 21.32 -2.37
CA ASN A 90 14.12 19.95 -2.89
C ASN A 90 13.42 18.98 -1.92
N ALA A 91 13.68 19.12 -0.61
CA ALA A 91 12.98 18.33 0.41
C ALA A 91 11.47 18.63 0.43
N LEU A 92 11.09 19.90 0.37
CA LEU A 92 9.69 20.34 0.29
C LEU A 92 8.98 19.80 -0.95
N ILE A 93 9.64 19.84 -2.10
CA ILE A 93 9.12 19.28 -3.36
C ILE A 93 8.87 17.77 -3.21
N GLY A 94 9.80 17.04 -2.59
CA GLY A 94 9.61 15.62 -2.29
C GLY A 94 8.37 15.36 -1.43
N LEU A 95 8.13 16.16 -0.40
CA LEU A 95 6.93 16.04 0.44
C LEU A 95 5.65 16.33 -0.35
N ILE A 96 5.64 17.41 -1.14
CA ILE A 96 4.49 17.80 -1.96
C ILE A 96 4.13 16.70 -2.95
N ILE A 97 5.12 16.06 -3.59
CA ILE A 97 4.90 14.96 -4.52
C ILE A 97 4.16 13.81 -3.83
N VAL A 98 4.58 13.40 -2.62
CA VAL A 98 3.91 12.30 -1.89
C VAL A 98 2.43 12.60 -1.61
N VAL A 99 2.12 13.84 -1.20
CA VAL A 99 0.74 14.29 -0.94
C VAL A 99 -0.10 14.30 -2.23
N ILE A 100 0.48 14.79 -3.33
CA ILE A 100 -0.17 14.80 -4.64
C ILE A 100 -0.41 13.37 -5.13
N THR A 101 0.55 12.46 -4.98
CA THR A 101 0.40 11.06 -5.37
C THR A 101 -0.79 10.41 -4.67
N TRP A 102 -0.93 10.58 -3.36
CA TRP A 102 -2.09 10.07 -2.62
C TRP A 102 -3.42 10.62 -3.12
N THR A 103 -3.44 11.92 -3.40
CA THR A 103 -4.63 12.60 -3.93
C THR A 103 -4.99 12.09 -5.32
N LEU A 104 -4.00 11.94 -6.21
CA LEU A 104 -4.18 11.43 -7.56
C LEU A 104 -4.67 9.98 -7.56
N VAL A 105 -4.09 9.11 -6.73
CA VAL A 105 -4.54 7.71 -6.59
C VAL A 105 -6.00 7.65 -6.15
N GLY A 106 -6.43 8.52 -5.23
CA GLY A 106 -7.82 8.60 -4.81
C GLY A 106 -8.78 9.05 -5.92
N ILE A 107 -8.37 10.03 -6.73
CA ILE A 107 -9.15 10.52 -7.88
C ILE A 107 -9.26 9.44 -8.94
N ILE A 108 -8.14 8.84 -9.33
CA ILE A 108 -8.07 7.77 -10.32
C ILE A 108 -8.93 6.57 -9.86
N GLY A 109 -8.88 6.21 -8.57
CA GLY A 109 -9.71 5.14 -8.02
C GLY A 109 -11.21 5.42 -8.15
N LYS A 110 -11.65 6.66 -7.94
CA LYS A 110 -13.05 7.05 -8.17
C LYS A 110 -13.44 6.98 -9.65
N PHE A 111 -12.54 7.36 -10.56
CA PHE A 111 -12.82 7.36 -12.00
C PHE A 111 -12.93 5.97 -12.60
N LEU A 112 -12.05 5.04 -12.22
CA LEU A 112 -12.15 3.68 -12.72
C LEU A 112 -13.23 2.85 -11.97
N GLY A 113 -13.89 3.43 -10.97
CA GLY A 113 -14.82 2.72 -10.09
C GLY A 113 -14.13 1.65 -9.24
N ILE A 114 -12.79 1.62 -9.27
CA ILE A 114 -11.92 0.66 -8.60
C ILE A 114 -11.32 1.31 -7.37
N ASN A 115 -11.59 0.75 -6.18
CA ASN A 115 -10.71 1.06 -5.07
C ASN A 115 -9.36 0.42 -5.40
N ILE A 116 -8.42 1.20 -5.95
CA ILE A 116 -7.04 0.77 -6.25
C ILE A 116 -6.32 0.38 -4.94
N LEU A 117 -6.83 0.89 -3.83
CA LEU A 117 -6.46 0.54 -2.46
C LEU A 117 -7.13 -0.77 -1.97
N ASN A 118 -8.02 -1.36 -2.78
CA ASN A 118 -8.70 -2.64 -2.55
C ASN A 118 -9.10 -3.34 -3.87
N PRO A 119 -8.13 -3.80 -4.70
CA PRO A 119 -8.39 -4.53 -5.94
C PRO A 119 -9.16 -5.85 -5.75
N GLY A 120 -9.23 -6.38 -4.52
CA GLY A 120 -9.98 -7.59 -4.21
C GLY A 120 -11.49 -7.47 -4.46
N GLY A 121 -12.06 -6.25 -4.35
CA GLY A 121 -13.49 -6.01 -4.59
C GLY A 121 -13.97 -6.33 -6.01
N PHE A 122 -13.06 -6.27 -6.99
CA PHE A 122 -13.37 -6.44 -8.42
C PHE A 122 -13.32 -7.88 -8.86
N ILE A 123 -12.45 -8.68 -8.24
CA ILE A 123 -12.35 -10.11 -8.51
C ILE A 123 -13.57 -10.85 -7.93
N ASN A 124 -14.11 -10.38 -6.79
CA ASN A 124 -15.29 -10.97 -6.14
C ASN A 124 -16.58 -10.79 -6.94
N SER A 125 -16.64 -9.81 -7.85
CA SER A 125 -17.77 -9.63 -8.77
C SER A 125 -17.67 -10.48 -10.05
N PHE A 126 -16.51 -11.08 -10.32
CA PHE A 126 -16.30 -12.01 -11.44
C PHE A 126 -16.32 -13.48 -11.01
N ASP A 127 -16.44 -13.76 -9.71
CA ASP A 127 -16.71 -15.12 -9.23
C ASP A 127 -18.17 -15.46 -9.59
N ILE A 128 -18.32 -16.26 -10.66
CA ILE A 128 -19.59 -16.66 -11.24
C ILE A 128 -20.28 -17.66 -10.29
N THR A 129 -20.87 -17.16 -9.21
CA THR A 129 -21.77 -17.94 -8.34
C THR A 129 -23.00 -17.09 -7.96
N LYS A 130 -23.84 -16.85 -8.95
CA LYS A 130 -25.29 -17.02 -8.79
C LYS A 130 -25.73 -18.16 -9.68
#